data_AF-A0A8D9F8D4-F1
#
_entry.id   AF-A0A8D9F8D4-F1
#
_cell.length_a   1.000
_cell.length_b   1.000
_cell.length_c   1.000
_cell.angle_alpha   90.00
_cell.angle_beta   90.00
_cell.angle_gamma   90.00
#
_symmetry.space_group_name_H-M   'P 1'
#
loop_
_entity.id
_entity.type
_entity.pdbx_description
1 polymer ?
#
loop_
_entity_poly.entity_id
_entity_poly.type
_entity_poly.pdbx_seq_one_letter_code
_entity_poly.pdbx_strand_id
1 'polypeptide(L)'
;MSSDDDSQLRDLVAQTLESKGVLSKLRAELRANVFLALEGNEKFKEQLRENKIISDLLKTEEGLLALHIVKEFLEFCDLKFTQTVLESEIGDQLNLKGQQDLIHDLKIKQPNQSVPVLCQLVKAHQNNSHLPNSSNVQSSIPVRHSISCFVWWNSTLQY
;
A
#
# COMPACT_ATOMS: atom_id res chain seq x y z
N MET A 1 16.06 38.80 -26.13
CA MET A 1 15.91 37.36 -26.39
C MET A 1 16.51 36.53 -25.25
N SER A 2 16.29 36.91 -23.97
CA SER A 2 16.97 36.25 -22.83
C SER A 2 16.00 35.56 -21.86
N SER A 3 14.70 35.84 -21.92
CA SER A 3 13.70 35.29 -21.00
C SER A 3 13.22 33.89 -21.38
N ASP A 4 13.21 33.58 -22.67
CA ASP A 4 12.65 32.33 -23.20
C ASP A 4 13.62 31.16 -23.01
N ASP A 5 14.92 31.40 -23.20
CA ASP A 5 15.97 30.41 -22.95
C ASP A 5 16.02 30.00 -21.46
N ASP A 6 15.82 30.95 -20.55
CA ASP A 6 15.74 30.70 -19.10
C ASP A 6 14.51 29.86 -18.72
N SER A 7 13.39 30.01 -19.45
CA SER A 7 12.20 29.17 -19.24
C SER A 7 12.45 27.74 -19.72
N GLN A 8 12.99 27.60 -20.94
CA GLN A 8 13.29 26.29 -21.53
C GLN A 8 14.27 25.50 -20.67
N LEU A 9 15.29 26.17 -20.13
CA LEU A 9 16.24 25.53 -19.23
C LEU A 9 15.57 25.06 -17.94
N ARG A 10 14.69 25.87 -17.34
CA ARG A 10 13.95 25.49 -16.12
C ARG A 10 13.04 24.28 -16.36
N ASP A 11 12.35 24.24 -17.50
CA ASP A 11 11.48 23.13 -17.85
C ASP A 11 12.27 21.83 -18.09
N LEU A 12 13.42 21.93 -18.76
CA LEU A 12 14.30 20.79 -19.00
C LEU A 12 14.89 20.22 -17.69
N VAL A 13 15.26 21.11 -16.77
CA VAL A 13 15.71 20.74 -15.41
C VAL A 13 14.57 20.06 -14.65
N ALA A 14 13.36 20.62 -14.69
CA ALA A 14 12.20 20.03 -14.03
C ALA A 14 11.90 18.62 -14.56
N GLN A 15 11.86 18.42 -15.88
CA GLN A 15 11.66 17.10 -16.49
C GLN A 15 12.76 16.10 -16.11
N THR A 16 14.01 16.55 -16.05
CA THR A 16 15.13 15.70 -15.65
C THR A 16 15.02 15.28 -14.18
N LEU A 17 14.63 16.19 -13.29
CA LEU A 17 14.46 15.88 -11.87
C LEU A 17 13.21 15.03 -11.60
N GLU A 18 12.15 15.17 -12.41
CA GLU A 18 10.96 14.32 -12.34
C GLU A 18 11.28 12.90 -12.82
N SER A 19 11.99 12.73 -13.95
CA SER A 19 12.38 11.40 -14.45
C SER A 19 13.35 10.67 -13.51
N LYS A 20 14.19 11.40 -12.77
CA LYS A 20 15.05 10.86 -11.72
C LYS A 20 14.34 10.64 -10.38
N GLY A 21 13.05 10.98 -10.27
CA GLY A 21 12.25 10.85 -9.04
C GLY A 21 12.62 11.83 -7.92
N VAL A 22 13.54 12.76 -8.15
CA VAL A 22 13.99 13.75 -7.15
C VAL A 22 12.87 14.74 -6.82
N LEU A 23 12.15 15.23 -7.84
CA LEU A 23 10.99 16.11 -7.61
C LEU A 23 9.85 15.40 -6.89
N SER A 24 9.59 14.14 -7.23
CA SER A 24 8.55 13.35 -6.58
C SER A 24 8.89 13.12 -5.10
N LYS A 25 10.16 12.84 -4.78
CA LYS A 25 10.67 12.74 -3.40
C LYS A 25 10.52 14.07 -2.64
N LEU A 26 10.96 15.18 -3.22
CA LEU A 26 10.85 16.50 -2.58
C LEU A 26 9.40 16.90 -2.31
N ARG A 27 8.48 16.61 -3.25
CA ARG A 27 7.04 16.81 -3.06
C ARG A 27 6.49 15.95 -1.92
N ALA A 28 6.91 14.69 -1.81
CA ALA A 28 6.50 13.82 -0.71
C ALA A 28 7.02 14.33 0.65
N GLU A 29 8.29 14.75 0.70
CA GLU A 29 8.92 15.31 1.89
C GLU A 29 8.27 16.63 2.32
N LEU A 30 7.94 17.52 1.37
CA LEU A 30 7.18 18.73 1.64
C LEU A 30 5.79 18.42 2.20
N ARG A 31 5.07 17.45 1.60
CA ARG A 31 3.77 17.02 2.11
C ARG A 31 3.88 16.49 3.54
N ALA A 32 4.91 15.68 3.83
CA ALA A 32 5.16 15.17 5.17
C ALA A 32 5.49 16.28 6.17
N ASN A 33 6.37 17.23 5.82
CA ASN A 33 6.75 18.33 6.69
C ASN A 33 5.60 19.32 6.95
N VAL A 34 4.77 19.59 5.93
CA VAL A 34 3.55 20.38 6.10
C VAL A 34 2.58 19.65 7.00
N PHE A 35 2.41 18.34 6.83
CA PHE A 35 1.56 17.53 7.71
C PHE A 35 2.07 17.56 9.16
N LEU A 36 3.37 17.38 9.40
CA LEU A 36 3.99 17.47 10.73
C LEU A 36 3.80 18.86 11.36
N ALA A 37 3.94 19.94 10.58
CA ALA A 37 3.71 21.30 11.05
C ALA A 37 2.22 21.57 11.39
N LEU A 38 1.30 20.90 10.70
CA LEU A 38 -0.14 20.97 10.96
C LEU A 38 -0.60 20.02 12.06
N GLU A 39 0.15 18.95 12.36
CA GLU A 39 -0.18 17.98 13.40
C GLU A 39 -0.22 18.60 14.81
N GLY A 40 0.56 19.67 15.05
CA GLY A 40 0.45 20.49 16.26
C GLY A 40 -0.85 21.30 16.38
N ASN A 41 -1.73 21.24 15.37
CA ASN A 41 -2.99 21.94 15.29
C ASN A 41 -4.14 20.91 15.25
N GLU A 42 -4.55 20.39 16.42
CA GLU A 42 -5.56 19.32 16.60
C GLU A 42 -6.79 19.46 15.69
N LYS A 43 -7.23 20.70 15.44
CA LYS A 43 -8.39 21.02 14.58
C LYS A 43 -8.25 20.57 13.12
N PHE A 44 -7.04 20.53 12.56
CA PHE A 44 -6.82 20.06 11.18
C PHE A 44 -6.82 18.52 11.11
N LYS A 45 -6.38 17.88 12.20
CA LYS A 45 -6.38 16.42 12.35
C LYS A 45 -7.82 15.89 12.31
N GLU A 46 -8.77 16.51 13.02
CA GLU A 46 -10.20 16.14 12.93
C GLU A 46 -10.79 16.28 11.51
N GLN A 47 -10.33 17.23 10.69
CA GLN A 47 -10.88 17.46 9.35
C GLN A 47 -10.37 16.49 8.28
N LEU A 48 -9.22 15.84 8.49
CA LEU A 48 -8.68 14.79 7.61
C LEU A 48 -8.94 13.36 8.13
N ARG A 49 -9.38 13.21 9.39
CA ARG A 49 -9.29 11.95 10.15
C ARG A 49 -10.27 10.84 9.81
N GLU A 50 -11.40 11.10 9.16
CA GLU A 50 -12.42 10.05 9.06
C GLU A 50 -12.44 9.32 7.72
N ASN A 51 -11.38 8.56 7.46
CA ASN A 51 -11.54 7.40 6.58
C ASN A 51 -12.32 6.32 7.35
N LYS A 52 -13.65 6.33 7.18
CA LYS A 52 -14.55 5.37 7.84
C LYS A 52 -14.18 3.91 7.54
N ILE A 53 -13.70 3.63 6.34
CA ILE A 53 -13.27 2.27 5.94
C ILE A 53 -12.08 1.83 6.78
N ILE A 54 -11.06 2.69 6.94
CA ILE A 54 -9.92 2.40 7.81
C ILE A 54 -10.39 2.23 9.26
N SER A 55 -11.28 3.10 9.75
CA SER A 55 -11.81 2.98 11.11
C SER A 55 -12.57 1.68 11.35
N ASP A 56 -13.24 1.14 10.34
CA ASP A 56 -13.95 -0.14 10.43
C ASP A 56 -13.00 -1.33 10.31
N LEU A 57 -11.95 -1.24 9.49
CA LEU A 57 -10.88 -2.25 9.41
C LEU A 57 -10.09 -2.36 10.72
N LEU A 58 -9.83 -1.25 11.42
CA LEU A 58 -9.14 -1.25 12.71
C LEU A 58 -9.94 -1.93 13.83
N LYS A 59 -11.26 -2.11 13.66
CA LYS A 59 -12.12 -2.82 14.62
C LYS A 59 -12.09 -4.34 14.46
N THR A 60 -11.58 -4.86 13.33
CA THR A 60 -11.53 -6.30 13.05
C THR A 60 -10.11 -6.84 13.22
N GLU A 61 -10.00 -8.07 13.71
CA GLU A 61 -8.70 -8.73 13.87
C GLU A 61 -8.03 -8.94 12.51
N GLU A 62 -8.81 -9.30 11.49
CA GLU A 62 -8.31 -9.49 10.12
C GLU A 62 -7.82 -8.18 9.49
N GLY A 63 -8.51 -7.06 9.76
CA GLY A 63 -8.12 -5.74 9.26
C GLY A 63 -6.83 -5.25 9.91
N LEU A 64 -6.69 -5.43 11.23
CA LEU A 64 -5.45 -5.18 11.95
C LEU A 64 -4.31 -6.05 11.40
N LEU A 65 -4.55 -7.35 11.20
CA LEU A 65 -3.54 -8.26 10.67
C LEU A 65 -3.10 -7.85 9.25
N ALA A 66 -4.05 -7.48 8.38
CA ALA A 66 -3.75 -6.97 7.04
C ALA A 66 -2.86 -5.71 7.08
N LEU A 67 -3.17 -4.76 7.98
CA LEU A 67 -2.37 -3.55 8.15
C LEU A 67 -0.96 -3.85 8.65
N HIS A 68 -0.79 -4.77 9.61
CA HIS A 68 0.54 -5.18 10.05
C HIS A 68 1.36 -5.83 8.92
N ILE A 69 0.73 -6.65 8.06
CA ILE A 69 1.39 -7.24 6.88
C ILE A 69 1.85 -6.15 5.91
N VAL A 70 1.02 -5.14 5.65
CA VAL A 70 1.40 -4.00 4.80
C VAL A 70 2.56 -3.22 5.43
N LYS A 71 2.51 -2.98 6.74
CA LYS A 71 3.55 -2.24 7.46
C LYS A 71 4.89 -2.98 7.45
N GLU A 72 4.90 -4.29 7.67
CA GLU A 72 6.10 -5.14 7.56
C GLU A 72 6.68 -5.13 6.14
N PHE A 73 5.82 -5.17 5.12
CA PHE A 73 6.28 -5.08 3.73
C PHE A 73 6.97 -3.74 3.42
N LEU A 74 6.39 -2.62 3.90
CA LEU A 74 6.99 -1.29 3.73
C LEU A 74 8.34 -1.18 4.46
N GLU A 75 8.43 -1.74 5.67
CA GLU A 75 9.69 -1.80 6.43
C GLU A 75 10.75 -2.65 5.71
N PHE A 76 10.36 -3.82 5.21
CA PHE A 76 11.26 -4.70 4.44
C PHE A 76 11.81 -4.02 3.17
N CYS A 77 11.00 -3.19 2.53
CA CYS A 77 11.40 -2.44 1.33
C CYS A 77 12.12 -1.10 1.63
N ASP A 78 12.39 -0.77 2.90
CA ASP A 78 12.97 0.52 3.35
C ASP A 78 12.16 1.76 2.89
N LEU A 79 10.82 1.64 2.80
CA LEU A 79 9.91 2.70 2.36
C LEU A 79 9.46 3.59 3.52
N LYS A 80 10.42 4.18 4.24
CA LYS A 80 10.20 4.97 5.47
C LYS A 80 9.19 6.10 5.31
N PHE A 81 9.23 6.85 4.20
CA PHE A 81 8.31 7.96 3.98
C PHE A 81 6.86 7.50 3.82
N THR A 82 6.65 6.41 3.08
CA THR A 82 5.31 5.82 2.90
C THR A 82 4.80 5.26 4.22
N GLN A 83 5.67 4.65 5.02
CA GLN A 83 5.34 4.17 6.36
C GLN A 83 4.87 5.31 7.27
N THR A 84 5.58 6.44 7.32
CA THR A 84 5.19 7.60 8.12
C THR A 84 3.85 8.19 7.68
N VAL A 85 3.61 8.29 6.37
CA VAL A 85 2.31 8.76 5.85
C VAL A 85 1.20 7.79 6.25
N LEU A 86 1.41 6.48 6.10
CA LEU A 86 0.44 5.46 6.51
C LEU A 86 0.12 5.53 8.01
N GLU A 87 1.13 5.67 8.87
CA GLU A 87 0.95 5.84 10.32
C GLU A 87 0.14 7.09 10.65
N SER A 88 0.37 8.18 9.93
CA SER A 88 -0.38 9.42 10.12
C SER A 88 -1.85 9.32 9.69
N GLU A 89 -2.15 8.49 8.67
CA GLU A 89 -3.51 8.28 8.16
C GLU A 89 -4.35 7.36 9.05
N ILE A 90 -3.74 6.33 9.64
CA ILE A 90 -4.44 5.35 10.50
C ILE A 90 -4.41 5.74 11.98
N GLY A 91 -3.54 6.69 12.35
CA GLY A 91 -3.26 7.08 13.74
C GLY A 91 -2.31 6.14 14.47
N ASP A 92 -1.81 6.57 15.62
CA ASP A 92 -0.84 5.86 16.49
C ASP A 92 -1.34 4.52 17.08
N GLN A 93 -2.45 3.96 16.59
CA GLN A 93 -3.11 2.80 17.19
C GLN A 93 -2.46 1.46 16.84
N LEU A 94 -1.51 1.43 15.90
CA LEU A 94 -0.85 0.20 15.49
C LEU A 94 0.50 0.01 16.18
N ASN A 95 0.48 -0.80 17.23
CA ASN A 95 1.71 -1.41 17.75
C ASN A 95 2.36 -2.26 16.66
N LEU A 96 3.64 -2.02 16.40
CA LEU A 96 4.41 -2.79 15.43
C LEU A 96 4.50 -4.26 15.88
N LYS A 97 3.86 -5.16 15.12
CA LYS A 97 4.17 -6.59 15.19
C LYS A 97 5.39 -6.86 14.33
N GLY A 98 6.36 -7.57 14.90
CA GLY A 98 7.55 -7.98 14.16
C GLY A 98 7.19 -9.05 13.11
N GLN A 99 8.08 -9.21 12.13
CA GLN A 99 7.93 -10.24 11.09
C GLN A 99 7.69 -11.65 11.68
N GLN A 100 8.36 -11.99 12.79
CA GLN A 100 8.22 -13.29 13.45
C GLN A 100 6.83 -13.47 14.09
N ASP A 101 6.27 -12.41 14.69
CA ASP A 101 4.94 -12.43 15.28
C ASP A 101 3.88 -12.67 14.19
N LEU A 102 4.03 -12.00 13.05
CA LEU A 102 3.13 -12.18 11.90
C LEU A 102 3.20 -13.58 11.31
N ILE A 103 4.41 -14.14 11.19
CA ILE A 103 4.61 -15.52 10.73
C ILE A 103 3.89 -16.52 11.65
N HIS A 104 3.98 -16.29 12.97
CA HIS A 104 3.32 -17.11 13.97
C HIS A 104 1.79 -16.99 13.87
N ASP A 105 1.26 -15.76 13.83
CA ASP A 105 -0.17 -15.48 13.77
C ASP A 105 -0.81 -16.07 12.49
N LEU A 106 -0.09 -16.01 11.36
CA LEU A 106 -0.53 -16.53 10.06
C LEU A 106 -0.27 -18.03 9.86
N LYS A 107 0.39 -18.68 10.83
CA LYS A 107 0.71 -20.13 10.81
C LYS A 107 1.44 -20.56 9.52
N ILE A 108 2.39 -19.76 9.07
CA ILE A 108 3.17 -20.04 7.86
C ILE A 108 4.09 -21.24 8.12
N LYS A 109 3.88 -22.35 7.40
CA LYS A 109 4.57 -23.64 7.63
C LYS A 109 6.07 -23.62 7.30
N GLN A 110 6.49 -22.78 6.35
CA GLN A 110 7.88 -22.65 5.91
C GLN A 110 8.25 -21.17 5.84
N PRO A 111 8.53 -20.54 6.99
CA PRO A 111 8.86 -19.13 7.01
C PRO A 111 10.21 -18.87 6.39
N ASN A 112 10.30 -17.83 5.57
CA ASN A 112 11.55 -17.30 5.05
C ASN A 112 11.70 -15.84 5.48
N GLN A 113 12.62 -15.57 6.42
CA GLN A 113 12.85 -14.22 6.96
C GLN A 113 13.47 -13.27 5.93
N SER A 114 14.09 -13.80 4.86
CA SER A 114 14.65 -12.99 3.77
C SER A 114 13.61 -12.53 2.74
N VAL A 115 12.32 -12.76 2.99
CA VAL A 115 11.22 -12.41 2.09
C VAL A 115 10.07 -11.84 2.94
N PRO A 116 9.43 -10.73 2.53
CA PRO A 116 8.35 -10.14 3.32
C PRO A 116 7.16 -11.11 3.42
N VAL A 117 6.41 -10.98 4.51
CA VAL A 117 5.30 -11.88 4.86
C VAL A 117 4.25 -11.91 3.75
N LEU A 118 3.96 -10.76 3.15
CA LEU A 118 3.01 -10.65 2.05
C LEU A 118 3.38 -11.56 0.86
N CYS A 119 4.65 -11.61 0.48
CA CYS A 119 5.11 -12.46 -0.62
C CYS A 119 5.00 -13.95 -0.27
N GLN A 120 5.23 -14.32 0.99
CA GLN A 120 5.06 -15.70 1.46
C GLN A 120 3.60 -16.14 1.38
N LEU A 121 2.66 -15.26 1.74
CA LEU A 121 1.22 -15.50 1.61
C LEU A 121 0.79 -15.70 0.16
N VAL A 122 1.25 -14.84 -0.75
CA VAL A 122 0.96 -14.97 -2.19
C VAL A 122 1.45 -16.31 -2.74
N LYS A 123 2.69 -16.69 -2.40
CA LYS A 123 3.26 -17.99 -2.81
C LYS A 123 2.48 -19.17 -2.25
N ALA A 124 2.09 -19.10 -0.97
CA ALA A 124 1.28 -20.14 -0.34
C ALA A 124 -0.10 -20.29 -1.03
N HIS A 125 -0.73 -19.19 -1.41
CA HIS A 125 -2.01 -19.22 -2.12
C HIS A 125 -1.86 -19.85 -3.52
N GLN A 126 -0.86 -19.44 -4.30
CA GLN A 126 -0.59 -19.96 -5.64
C GLN A 126 -0.32 -21.48 -5.64
N ASN A 127 0.41 -21.96 -4.65
CA ASN A 127 0.70 -23.39 -4.50
C ASN A 127 -0.54 -24.21 -4.14
N ASN A 128 -1.44 -23.66 -3.32
CA ASN A 128 -2.71 -24.33 -2.96
C ASN A 128 -3.72 -24.33 -4.11
N SER A 129 -3.65 -23.37 -5.05
CA SER A 129 -4.52 -23.36 -6.24
C SER A 129 -4.14 -24.36 -7.33
N HIS A 130 -2.95 -24.96 -7.27
CA HIS A 130 -2.47 -25.92 -8.26
C HIS A 130 -2.76 -27.38 -7.85
N LEU A 131 -4.03 -27.71 -7.63
CA LEU A 131 -4.51 -29.10 -7.55
C LEU A 131 -4.90 -29.60 -8.96
N PRO A 132 -4.53 -30.83 -9.37
CA PRO A 132 -4.84 -31.33 -10.71
C PRO A 132 -6.32 -31.70 -10.80
N ASN A 133 -7.10 -30.96 -11.56
CA ASN A 133 -8.52 -31.25 -11.78
C ASN A 133 -8.66 -32.43 -12.78
N SER A 134 -8.69 -33.66 -12.26
CA SER A 134 -9.16 -34.83 -13.00
C SER A 134 -10.65 -35.04 -12.74
N SER A 135 -11.42 -34.91 -13.82
CA SER A 135 -12.72 -35.53 -14.11
C SER A 135 -13.82 -35.58 -13.03
N ASN A 136 -14.86 -34.78 -13.30
CA ASN A 136 -16.24 -35.23 -13.46
C ASN A 136 -17.05 -35.60 -12.19
N VAL A 137 -17.79 -34.63 -11.64
CA VAL A 137 -19.14 -34.88 -11.08
C VAL A 137 -20.05 -33.69 -11.38
N GLN A 138 -21.10 -33.98 -12.14
CA GLN A 138 -22.24 -33.14 -12.46
C GLN A 138 -23.28 -33.25 -11.32
N SER A 139 -23.61 -32.14 -10.64
CA SER A 139 -24.97 -31.90 -10.11
C SER A 139 -25.13 -30.49 -9.52
N SER A 140 -25.74 -29.62 -10.35
CA SER A 140 -26.89 -28.74 -10.09
C SER A 140 -26.91 -27.57 -9.06
N ILE A 141 -26.62 -26.34 -9.56
CA ILE A 141 -27.35 -25.01 -9.53
C ILE A 141 -27.66 -24.28 -8.18
N PRO A 142 -27.69 -22.90 -8.05
CA PRO A 142 -27.06 -21.77 -8.78
C PRO A 142 -26.36 -20.67 -7.91
N VAL A 143 -25.29 -20.11 -8.50
CA VAL A 143 -24.93 -18.68 -8.74
C VAL A 143 -25.32 -17.56 -7.74
N ARG A 144 -24.30 -16.81 -7.29
CA ARG A 144 -24.35 -15.34 -7.30
C ARG A 144 -23.02 -14.72 -7.76
N HIS A 145 -23.05 -14.30 -9.03
CA HIS A 145 -22.19 -13.40 -9.80
C HIS A 145 -20.84 -12.97 -9.22
N SER A 146 -19.82 -13.56 -9.84
CA SER A 146 -18.48 -12.99 -10.05
C SER A 146 -18.58 -11.66 -10.80
N ILE A 147 -18.01 -10.60 -10.23
CA ILE A 147 -17.52 -9.48 -11.02
C ILE A 147 -16.01 -9.48 -10.88
N SER A 148 -15.38 -9.87 -11.98
CA SER A 148 -13.96 -9.78 -12.23
C SER A 148 -13.51 -8.31 -12.16
N CYS A 149 -12.82 -7.91 -11.10
CA CYS A 149 -12.25 -6.56 -10.98
C CYS A 149 -10.86 -6.40 -11.64
N PHE A 150 -10.36 -7.40 -12.36
CA PHE A 150 -8.97 -7.37 -12.84
C PHE A 150 -8.77 -6.93 -14.30
N VAL A 151 -9.79 -6.40 -14.97
CA VAL A 151 -9.67 -5.93 -16.38
C VAL A 151 -10.10 -4.48 -16.59
N TRP A 152 -10.23 -3.67 -15.53
CA TRP A 152 -10.65 -2.26 -15.66
C TRP A 152 -9.67 -1.21 -15.11
N TRP A 153 -8.44 -1.59 -14.76
CA TRP A 153 -7.43 -0.62 -14.30
C TRP A 153 -6.56 -0.02 -15.43
N ASN A 154 -6.63 -0.54 -16.66
CA ASN A 154 -5.64 -0.19 -17.69
C ASN A 154 -6.20 0.41 -18.99
N SER A 155 -7.22 1.27 -18.92
CA SER A 155 -7.65 2.09 -20.07
C SER A 155 -8.56 3.25 -19.65
N THR A 156 -8.00 4.35 -19.15
CA THR A 156 -8.48 5.74 -19.43
C THR A 156 -7.53 6.77 -18.80
N LEU A 157 -6.36 6.94 -19.41
CA LEU A 157 -5.54 8.16 -19.30
C LEU A 157 -5.16 8.56 -20.73
N GLN A 158 -6.19 8.98 -21.46
CA GLN A 158 -6.07 9.82 -22.65
C GLN A 158 -7.28 10.74 -22.63
N TYR A 159 -7.11 11.90 -21.99
CA TYR A 159 -7.39 13.24 -22.53
C TYR A 159 -6.73 14.26 -21.60
#